data_AF-A0A1C3KJG3-F1
#
_entry.id   AF-A0A1C3KJG3-F1
#
_cell.length_a   1.000
_cell.length_b   1.000
_cell.length_c   1.000
_cell.angle_alpha   90.00
_cell.angle_beta   90.00
_cell.angle_gamma   90.00
#
_symmetry.space_group_name_H-M   'P 1'
#
loop_
_entity.id
_entity.type
_entity.pdbx_description
1 polymer ?
#
loop_
_entity_poly.entity_id
_entity_poly.type
_entity_poly.pdbx_seq_one_letter_code
_entity_poly.pdbx_strand_id
1 'polypeptide(L)'
;MANGAGYTALTHYIPVEVFLGMIEGNIKKLIHKYGHTNCGLRHIELCEEIKKIIYDNKQIVFQHMDPPSKKEWSTKWDSQRNGFFNKLFDKEGFINMCYPLKKIVNQSIYQLKSKHLKF
;
A
#
# COMPACT_ATOMS: atom_id res chain seq x y z
N MET A 1 12.43 -12.80 -35.18
CA MET A 1 12.59 -13.53 -33.90
C MET A 1 11.44 -13.10 -33.01
N ALA A 2 10.41 -13.96 -32.89
CA ALA A 2 9.25 -13.67 -32.06
C ALA A 2 9.63 -13.87 -30.59
N ASN A 3 9.62 -12.79 -29.82
CA ASN A 3 9.77 -12.86 -28.37
C ASN A 3 8.57 -13.64 -27.84
N GLY A 4 8.79 -14.93 -27.54
CA GLY A 4 7.79 -15.81 -26.97
C GLY A 4 7.21 -15.15 -25.74
N ALA A 5 5.92 -14.80 -25.82
CA ALA A 5 5.13 -14.41 -24.68
C ALA A 5 5.28 -15.53 -23.65
N GLY A 6 6.03 -15.26 -22.57
CA GLY A 6 6.29 -16.23 -21.52
C GLY A 6 4.98 -16.57 -20.84
N TYR A 7 4.31 -17.61 -21.33
CA TYR A 7 3.19 -18.22 -20.66
C TYR A 7 3.71 -18.68 -19.29
N THR A 8 3.38 -17.94 -18.24
CA THR A 8 3.70 -18.33 -16.88
C THR A 8 3.02 -19.66 -16.64
N ALA A 9 3.76 -20.71 -16.27
CA ALA A 9 3.19 -22.03 -15.93
C ALA A 9 2.28 -22.01 -14.68
N LEU A 10 1.93 -20.81 -14.18
CA LEU A 10 1.10 -20.54 -13.03
C LEU A 10 -0.35 -20.48 -13.48
N THR A 11 -1.09 -21.57 -13.23
CA THR A 11 -2.47 -21.74 -13.70
C THR A 11 -3.49 -20.96 -12.89
N HIS A 12 -3.17 -20.56 -11.66
CA HIS A 12 -4.02 -19.74 -10.80
C HIS A 12 -3.29 -18.48 -10.32
N TYR A 13 -2.76 -17.71 -11.27
CA TYR A 13 -2.07 -16.45 -10.99
C TYR A 13 -2.99 -15.24 -11.20
N ILE A 14 -3.18 -14.44 -10.15
CA ILE A 14 -3.83 -13.12 -10.26
C ILE A 14 -2.73 -12.06 -10.32
N PRO A 15 -2.73 -11.15 -11.32
CA PRO A 15 -1.74 -10.08 -11.40
C PRO A 15 -1.74 -9.15 -10.19
N VAL A 16 -0.57 -8.60 -9.82
CA VAL A 16 -0.45 -7.63 -8.71
C VAL A 16 -1.26 -6.37 -9.01
N GLU A 17 -1.36 -5.98 -10.28
CA GLU A 17 -2.07 -4.80 -10.75
C GLU A 17 -3.58 -4.86 -10.44
N VAL A 18 -4.17 -6.06 -10.45
CA VAL A 18 -5.57 -6.27 -10.03
C VAL A 18 -5.71 -5.95 -8.55
N PHE A 19 -4.80 -6.46 -7.72
CA PHE A 19 -4.79 -6.18 -6.28
C PHE A 19 -4.59 -4.68 -5.98
N LEU A 20 -3.71 -3.99 -6.74
CA LEU A 20 -3.51 -2.55 -6.62
C LEU A 20 -4.82 -1.78 -6.85
N GLY A 21 -5.55 -2.15 -7.90
CA GLY A 21 -6.87 -1.57 -8.20
C GLY A 21 -7.90 -1.80 -7.09
N MET A 22 -7.87 -2.96 -6.42
CA MET A 22 -8.77 -3.27 -5.30
C MET A 22 -8.56 -2.36 -4.10
N ILE A 23 -7.30 -2.00 -3.80
CA ILE A 23 -6.97 -1.25 -2.57
C ILE A 23 -6.85 0.26 -2.77
N GLU A 24 -6.56 0.74 -3.99
CA GLU A 24 -6.25 2.14 -4.28
C GLU A 24 -7.32 3.10 -3.76
N GLY A 25 -8.60 2.84 -4.09
CA GLY A 25 -9.71 3.70 -3.69
C GLY A 25 -9.90 3.78 -2.16
N ASN A 26 -9.71 2.65 -1.46
CA ASN A 26 -9.83 2.64 0.00
C ASN A 26 -8.66 3.36 0.67
N ILE A 27 -7.45 3.25 0.12
CA ILE A 27 -6.29 3.98 0.63
C ILE A 27 -6.45 5.49 0.41
N LYS A 28 -6.96 5.94 -0.74
CA LYS A 28 -7.27 7.37 -0.97
C LYS A 28 -8.23 7.92 0.07
N LYS A 29 -9.31 7.18 0.36
CA LYS A 29 -10.26 7.54 1.43
C LYS A 29 -9.58 7.67 2.78
N LEU A 30 -8.64 6.78 3.12
CA LEU A 30 -7.87 6.90 4.35
C LEU A 30 -6.94 8.12 4.34
N ILE A 31 -6.27 8.41 3.22
CA ILE A 31 -5.43 9.60 3.08
C ILE A 31 -6.27 10.87 3.30
N HIS A 32 -7.49 10.95 2.77
CA HIS A 32 -8.39 12.10 2.99
C HIS A 32 -8.94 12.15 4.42
N LYS A 33 -9.16 11.00 5.06
CA LYS A 33 -9.60 10.92 6.47
C LYS A 33 -8.50 11.37 7.44
N TYR A 34 -7.25 11.00 7.16
CA TYR A 34 -6.11 11.22 8.06
C TYR A 34 -5.19 12.37 7.65
N GLY A 35 -5.41 12.92 6.46
CA GLY A 35 -4.64 14.00 5.86
C GLY A 35 -5.51 15.25 5.75
N HIS A 36 -4.93 16.37 6.12
CA HIS A 36 -5.49 17.67 5.87
C HIS A 36 -4.43 18.47 5.12
N THR A 37 -4.69 18.82 3.85
CA THR A 37 -3.69 19.32 2.89
C THR A 37 -2.91 20.53 3.41
N ASN A 38 -3.53 21.35 4.26
CA ASN A 38 -2.92 22.56 4.86
C ASN A 38 -2.22 22.33 6.22
N CYS A 39 -2.19 21.10 6.74
CA CYS A 39 -1.80 20.83 8.13
C CYS A 39 -0.81 19.65 8.22
N GLY A 40 -1.09 18.55 7.53
CA GLY A 40 -0.26 17.36 7.54
C GLY A 40 -1.08 16.08 7.54
N LEU A 41 -0.43 14.96 7.86
CA LEU A 41 -1.03 13.64 7.79
C LEU A 41 -0.71 12.83 9.05
N ARG A 42 -1.72 12.13 9.60
CA ARG A 42 -1.56 11.24 10.78
C ARG A 42 -0.92 9.91 10.39
N HIS A 43 0.39 9.94 10.20
CA HIS A 43 1.13 8.82 9.63
C HIS A 43 0.98 7.50 10.40
N ILE A 44 0.96 7.49 11.74
CA ILE A 44 0.90 6.23 12.49
C ILE A 44 -0.45 5.53 12.26
N GLU A 45 -1.55 6.26 12.47
CA GLU A 45 -2.91 5.74 12.30
C GLU A 45 -3.16 5.36 10.84
N LEU A 46 -2.76 6.21 9.89
CA LEU A 46 -2.89 5.93 8.47
C LEU A 46 -2.13 4.65 8.07
N CYS A 47 -0.85 4.52 8.44
CA CYS A 47 -0.05 3.38 8.00
C CYS A 47 -0.56 2.06 8.60
N GLU A 48 -1.06 2.06 9.84
CA GLU A 48 -1.68 0.87 10.44
C GLU A 48 -2.99 0.48 9.73
N GLU A 49 -3.86 1.45 9.41
CA GLU A 49 -5.08 1.16 8.64
C GLU A 49 -4.78 0.67 7.21
N ILE A 50 -3.80 1.27 6.53
CA ILE A 50 -3.35 0.81 5.21
C ILE A 50 -2.81 -0.63 5.29
N LYS A 51 -2.00 -0.94 6.30
CA LYS A 51 -1.46 -2.29 6.51
C LYS A 51 -2.57 -3.31 6.70
N LYS A 52 -3.64 -2.95 7.43
CA LYS A 52 -4.83 -3.79 7.59
C LYS A 52 -5.56 -4.03 6.27
N ILE A 53 -5.81 -2.98 5.47
CA ILE A 53 -6.41 -3.11 4.13
C ILE A 53 -5.61 -4.07 3.25
N ILE A 54 -4.28 -3.92 3.22
CA ILE A 54 -3.40 -4.79 2.43
C ILE A 54 -3.50 -6.22 2.91
N TYR A 55 -3.44 -6.45 4.23
CA TYR A 55 -3.52 -7.79 4.81
C TYR A 55 -4.84 -8.47 4.45
N ASP A 56 -5.97 -7.81 4.68
CA ASP A 56 -7.31 -8.36 4.45
C ASP A 56 -7.52 -8.68 2.95
N ASN A 57 -7.17 -7.76 2.05
CA ASN A 57 -7.31 -7.98 0.61
C ASN A 57 -6.33 -9.03 0.08
N LYS A 58 -5.13 -9.14 0.67
CA LYS A 58 -4.14 -10.15 0.27
C LYS A 58 -4.66 -11.55 0.58
N GLN A 59 -5.36 -11.73 1.71
CA GLN A 59 -6.00 -13.02 2.03
C GLN A 59 -7.06 -13.40 0.99
N ILE A 60 -7.89 -12.45 0.56
CA ILE A 60 -8.92 -12.68 -0.47
C ILE A 60 -8.26 -13.13 -1.78
N VAL A 61 -7.26 -12.41 -2.27
CA VAL A 61 -6.55 -12.77 -3.50
C VAL A 61 -5.87 -14.14 -3.37
N PHE A 62 -5.30 -14.45 -2.20
CA PHE A 62 -4.60 -15.71 -1.96
C PHE A 62 -5.53 -16.92 -1.87
N GLN A 63 -6.83 -16.76 -1.59
CA GLN A 63 -7.78 -17.87 -1.63
C GLN A 63 -7.91 -18.48 -3.03
N HIS A 64 -7.61 -17.69 -4.07
CA HIS A 64 -7.75 -18.09 -5.48
C HIS A 64 -6.42 -18.46 -6.14
N MET A 65 -5.32 -18.57 -5.38
CA MET A 65 -3.99 -18.89 -5.90
C MET A 65 -3.44 -20.20 -5.34
N ASP A 66 -2.71 -20.94 -6.16
CA ASP A 66 -1.87 -22.05 -5.75
C ASP A 66 -0.55 -21.57 -5.08
N PRO A 67 0.16 -22.42 -4.31
CA PRO A 67 1.37 -22.00 -3.58
C PRO A 67 2.49 -21.41 -4.46
N PRO A 68 2.82 -21.98 -5.64
CA PRO A 68 3.72 -21.35 -6.61
C PRO A 68 3.29 -19.93 -6.99
N SER A 69 2.01 -19.73 -7.32
CA SER A 69 1.47 -18.40 -7.67
C SER A 69 1.59 -17.39 -6.52
N LYS A 70 1.32 -17.81 -5.27
CA LYS A 70 1.48 -16.94 -4.08
C LYS A 70 2.91 -16.48 -3.87
N LYS A 71 3.89 -17.36 -4.11
CA LYS A 71 5.32 -17.06 -3.98
C LYS A 71 5.74 -16.01 -5.01
N GLU A 72 5.43 -16.26 -6.28
CA GLU A 72 5.71 -15.32 -7.37
C GLU A 72 5.03 -13.97 -7.15
N TRP A 73 3.75 -14.01 -6.76
CA TRP A 73 2.98 -12.82 -6.46
C TRP A 73 3.61 -12.00 -5.34
N SER A 74 4.06 -12.64 -4.25
CA SER A 74 4.68 -11.94 -3.13
C SER A 74 5.97 -11.23 -3.54
N THR A 75 6.81 -11.88 -4.35
CA THR A 75 8.02 -11.26 -4.90
C THR A 75 7.71 -10.06 -5.77
N LYS A 76 6.74 -10.17 -6.69
CA LYS A 76 6.32 -9.03 -7.52
C LYS A 76 5.71 -7.90 -6.71
N TRP A 77 4.83 -8.22 -5.76
CA TRP A 77 4.24 -7.25 -4.84
C TRP A 77 5.32 -6.46 -4.09
N ASP A 78 6.30 -7.14 -3.49
CA ASP A 78 7.37 -6.46 -2.75
C ASP A 78 8.21 -5.54 -3.63
N SER A 79 8.44 -5.92 -4.90
CA SER A 79 9.15 -5.08 -5.87
C SER A 79 8.36 -3.84 -6.31
N GLN A 80 7.03 -3.96 -6.45
CA GLN A 80 6.17 -2.88 -6.95
C GLN A 80 5.64 -1.96 -5.85
N ARG A 81 5.47 -2.47 -4.61
CA ARG A 81 4.77 -1.81 -3.50
C ARG A 81 5.26 -0.38 -3.27
N ASN A 82 6.57 -0.19 -3.15
CA ASN A 82 7.13 1.15 -2.86
C ASN A 82 6.82 2.14 -3.99
N GLY A 83 6.95 1.70 -5.26
CA GLY A 83 6.64 2.52 -6.43
C GLY A 83 5.16 2.90 -6.51
N PHE A 84 4.28 1.95 -6.21
CA PHE A 84 2.83 2.20 -6.12
C PHE A 84 2.51 3.25 -5.05
N PHE A 85 2.98 3.06 -3.82
CA PHE A 85 2.68 3.98 -2.72
C PHE A 85 3.30 5.36 -2.92
N ASN A 86 4.52 5.46 -3.47
CA ASN A 86 5.11 6.75 -3.81
C ASN A 86 4.22 7.54 -4.78
N LYS A 87 3.77 6.91 -5.87
CA LYS A 87 2.89 7.56 -6.86
C LYS A 87 1.52 7.89 -6.28
N LEU A 88 0.96 7.03 -5.44
CA LEU A 88 -0.35 7.25 -4.83
C LEU A 88 -0.31 8.46 -3.88
N PHE A 89 0.65 8.50 -2.95
CA PHE A 89 0.78 9.61 -2.02
C PHE A 89 1.08 10.92 -2.74
N ASP A 90 1.96 10.91 -3.74
CA ASP A 90 2.30 12.09 -4.54
C ASP A 90 1.08 12.69 -5.25
N LYS A 91 0.23 11.86 -5.86
CA LYS A 91 -1.05 12.28 -6.45
C LYS A 91 -2.02 12.91 -5.46
N GLU A 92 -1.98 12.45 -4.21
CA GLU A 92 -2.79 13.00 -3.11
C GLU A 92 -2.12 14.20 -2.41
N GLY A 93 -0.94 14.65 -2.89
CA GLY A 93 -0.21 15.80 -2.34
C GLY A 93 0.59 15.50 -1.06
N PHE A 94 0.90 14.24 -0.78
CA PHE A 94 1.62 13.80 0.41
C PHE A 94 2.91 13.05 0.07
N ILE A 95 3.85 13.01 1.02
CA ILE A 95 5.04 12.15 0.93
C ILE A 95 4.70 10.76 1.47
N ASN A 96 5.06 9.71 0.75
CA ASN A 96 4.94 8.34 1.25
C ASN A 96 5.88 8.13 2.46
N MET A 97 5.26 7.83 3.61
CA MET A 97 5.95 7.54 4.88
C MET A 97 5.70 6.11 5.37
N CYS A 98 4.80 5.35 4.71
CA CYS A 98 4.40 4.02 5.15
C CYS A 98 5.27 2.90 4.56
N TYR A 99 5.81 3.08 3.34
CA TYR A 99 6.55 2.03 2.65
C TYR A 99 7.84 2.54 1.97
N PRO A 100 9.03 2.20 2.50
CA PRO A 100 9.24 1.58 3.81
C PRO A 100 8.77 2.53 4.92
N LEU A 101 8.34 1.98 6.06
CA LEU A 101 7.91 2.77 7.21
C LEU A 101 9.09 3.63 7.67
N LYS A 102 9.02 4.94 7.42
CA LYS A 102 10.01 5.86 7.92
C LYS A 102 9.74 6.05 9.41
N LYS A 103 10.63 5.54 10.26
CA LYS A 103 10.53 5.75 11.71
C LYS A 103 10.46 7.25 11.98
N ILE A 104 9.32 7.71 12.49
CA ILE A 104 9.24 9.05 13.09
C ILE A 104 9.98 8.93 14.41
N VAL A 105 11.26 9.35 14.41
CA VAL A 105 12.23 9.12 15.50
C VAL A 105 11.81 9.75 16.84
N ASN A 106 10.75 10.56 16.86
CA ASN A 106 10.28 11.17 18.09
C ASN A 106 8.76 11.00 18.29
N GLN A 107 8.39 9.95 19.02
CA GLN A 107 7.00 9.69 19.43
C GLN A 107 6.39 10.87 20.20
N SER A 108 7.18 11.60 20.98
CA SER A 108 6.72 12.78 21.72
C SER A 108 6.28 13.90 20.77
N ILE A 109 7.01 14.13 19.67
CA ILE A 109 6.62 15.12 18.64
C ILE A 109 5.33 14.69 17.93
N TYR A 110 5.15 13.40 17.65
CA TYR A 110 3.92 12.89 17.05
C TYR A 110 2.72 13.08 17.99
N GLN A 111 2.87 12.72 19.27
CA GLN A 111 1.83 12.90 20.28
C GLN A 111 1.47 14.37 20.47
N LEU A 112 2.45 15.27 20.49
CA LEU A 112 2.22 16.71 20.56
C LEU A 112 1.43 17.20 19.33
N LYS A 113 1.86 16.83 18.11
CA LYS A 113 1.11 17.17 16.89
C LYS A 113 -0.32 16.63 16.92
N SER A 114 -0.53 15.38 17.34
CA SER A 114 -1.88 14.79 17.41
C SER A 114 -2.80 15.46 18.42
N LYS A 115 -2.28 16.00 19.53
CA LYS A 115 -3.08 16.72 20.55
C LYS A 115 -3.45 18.14 20.12
N HIS A 116 -2.59 18.78 19.32
CA HIS A 116 -2.73 20.19 18.97
C HIS A 116 -3.27 20.43 17.54
N LEU A 117 -3.19 19.43 16.66
CA LEU A 117 -3.78 19.48 15.33
C LEU A 117 -5.15 18.80 15.36
N LYS A 118 -6.21 19.56 15.08
CA LYS A 118 -7.52 18.99 14.73
C LYS A 118 -7.44 18.57 13.26
N PHE A 119 -7.70 17.30 13.00
CA PHE A 119 -7.79 16.72 11.68
C PHE A 119 -9.26 16.54 11.33
#